data_AF-A0A8H8JKT5-F1
#
_entry.id   AF-A0A8H8JKT5-F1
#
_cell.length_a   1.000
_cell.length_b   1.000
_cell.length_c   1.000
_cell.angle_alpha   90.00
_cell.angle_beta   90.00
_cell.angle_gamma   90.00
#
_symmetry.space_group_name_H-M   'P 1'
#
loop_
_entity.id
_entity.type
_entity.pdbx_description
1 polymer ?
#
loop_
_entity_poly.entity_id
_entity_poly.type
_entity_poly.pdbx_seq_one_letter_code
_entity_poly.pdbx_strand_id
1 'polypeptide(L)'
;MSQASLPTVPTLNIAAFEQGIPPQPLIQTDADVLAWQRSECYSHLLLYIQRLGEAVVGTELRHGSQSVAEEPICALMAFLEELDSWISDIPPQESPQRYGNLAFRDWGQRLEEASVLEALLPNELHRTIAFLQPYVLTSFGSFVRVDYGTGHELSFLVFLLCLHKIGFLSSHVEIERSIVLDVFVRYLNVCWKLQDVYKLEPAGSHGVWGLDDYSFLGYIWGSAQLRDKPGTSPSVVLEQPLPNPPSDLYTLSILRNNTIKTGPFHEHSPQLYSIASSVPVWRKVNTGLMKMYEAEVLSKRVVVQHLPLGEPLMPFTKNHDSRTPTTAFTPLPYPASMSLQPTPSHVSRGSTNLLPPPRPSPRAMMGTNLPGLSSPFATSSGGTRFTVSRAAGRGNIPGAMGGREVASPLGDMGPPPIPAKPRRSPSPTRQEEKSSD
;
A
#
# COMPACT_ATOMS: atom_id res chain seq x y z
N MET A 1 18.51 -28.01 -9.28
CA MET A 1 17.86 -27.45 -10.49
C MET A 1 18.13 -25.95 -10.47
N SER A 2 18.83 -25.43 -11.47
CA SER A 2 19.09 -23.99 -11.60
C SER A 2 17.75 -23.26 -11.62
N GLN A 3 17.42 -22.47 -10.58
CA GLN A 3 16.34 -21.49 -10.73
C GLN A 3 16.77 -20.56 -11.87
N ALA A 4 15.92 -20.42 -12.89
CA ALA A 4 16.16 -19.45 -13.94
C ALA A 4 16.19 -18.05 -13.29
N SER A 5 17.27 -17.31 -13.48
CA SER A 5 17.39 -15.95 -12.96
C SER A 5 16.27 -15.09 -13.55
N LEU A 6 15.54 -14.35 -12.70
CA LEU A 6 14.53 -13.39 -13.15
C LEU A 6 15.15 -12.39 -14.14
N PRO A 7 14.40 -11.92 -15.15
CA PRO A 7 14.90 -10.90 -16.08
C PRO A 7 15.23 -9.61 -15.32
N THR A 8 16.17 -8.83 -15.84
CA THR A 8 16.52 -7.51 -15.28
C THR A 8 15.44 -6.48 -15.58
N VAL A 9 15.32 -5.46 -14.74
CA VAL A 9 14.44 -4.33 -15.03
C VAL A 9 15.03 -3.52 -16.19
N PRO A 10 14.22 -3.09 -17.18
CA PRO A 10 14.73 -2.27 -18.28
C PRO A 10 15.20 -0.89 -17.84
N THR A 11 16.39 -0.49 -18.28
CA THR A 11 16.94 0.86 -18.11
C THR A 11 16.53 1.79 -19.24
N LEU A 12 16.47 3.08 -18.97
CA LEU A 12 16.07 4.14 -19.88
C LEU A 12 17.28 5.00 -20.25
N ASN A 13 17.26 5.53 -21.48
CA ASN A 13 18.21 6.56 -21.87
C ASN A 13 17.77 7.91 -21.29
N ILE A 14 18.67 8.59 -20.59
CA ILE A 14 18.43 9.91 -19.98
C ILE A 14 18.02 10.97 -21.02
N ALA A 15 18.38 10.80 -22.30
CA ALA A 15 17.91 11.64 -23.41
C ALA A 15 16.38 11.63 -23.58
N ALA A 16 15.68 10.58 -23.14
CA ALA A 16 14.22 10.48 -23.26
C ALA A 16 13.46 11.54 -22.43
N PHE A 17 14.12 12.18 -21.47
CA PHE A 17 13.50 13.15 -20.56
C PHE A 17 13.39 14.58 -21.14
N GLU A 18 13.92 14.87 -22.34
CA GLU A 18 13.84 16.22 -22.96
C GLU A 18 12.44 16.58 -23.46
N GLN A 19 11.64 15.56 -23.79
CA GLN A 19 10.32 15.72 -24.38
C GLN A 19 9.20 15.13 -23.50
N GLY A 20 9.57 14.67 -22.30
CA GLY A 20 8.63 14.04 -21.38
C GLY A 20 7.77 15.05 -20.63
N ILE A 21 6.61 14.59 -20.16
CA ILE A 21 5.73 15.35 -19.26
C ILE A 21 5.83 14.71 -17.87
N PRO A 22 5.97 15.50 -16.79
CA PRO A 22 5.97 14.97 -15.43
C PRO A 22 4.78 14.03 -15.16
N PRO A 23 4.98 12.87 -14.49
CA PRO A 23 3.93 11.91 -14.22
C PRO A 23 2.75 12.49 -13.44
N GLN A 24 1.54 12.05 -13.77
CA GLN A 24 0.31 12.51 -13.13
C GLN A 24 -0.63 11.35 -12.80
N PRO A 25 -1.58 11.50 -11.86
CA PRO A 25 -2.56 10.46 -11.61
C PRO A 25 -3.50 10.25 -12.81
N LEU A 26 -3.36 9.12 -13.51
CA LEU A 26 -4.13 8.84 -14.73
C LEU A 26 -5.27 7.83 -14.54
N ILE A 27 -5.25 7.00 -13.49
CA ILE A 27 -6.28 5.98 -13.26
C ILE A 27 -7.51 6.61 -12.58
N GLN A 28 -8.63 6.73 -13.29
CA GLN A 28 -9.84 7.41 -12.80
C GLN A 28 -11.05 6.48 -12.74
N THR A 29 -11.12 5.53 -13.67
CA THR A 29 -12.25 4.60 -13.85
C THR A 29 -11.83 3.15 -13.63
N ASP A 30 -12.79 2.25 -13.43
CA ASP A 30 -12.49 0.81 -13.34
C ASP A 30 -11.94 0.26 -14.68
N ALA A 31 -12.31 0.87 -15.81
CA ALA A 31 -11.72 0.55 -17.11
C ALA A 31 -10.24 0.93 -17.19
N ASP A 32 -9.84 2.04 -16.55
CA ASP A 32 -8.43 2.43 -16.43
C ASP A 32 -7.64 1.42 -15.59
N VAL A 33 -8.25 0.84 -14.54
CA VAL A 33 -7.61 -0.23 -13.75
C VAL A 33 -7.34 -1.46 -14.63
N LEU A 34 -8.27 -1.84 -15.50
CA LEU A 34 -8.06 -2.94 -16.44
C LEU A 34 -6.99 -2.62 -17.49
N ALA A 35 -6.84 -1.35 -17.90
CA ALA A 35 -5.75 -0.91 -18.76
C ALA A 35 -4.41 -0.96 -18.00
N TRP A 36 -4.40 -0.53 -16.74
CA TRP A 36 -3.24 -0.56 -15.85
C TRP A 36 -2.71 -1.98 -15.68
N GLN A 37 -3.56 -2.95 -15.38
CA GLN A 37 -3.19 -4.37 -15.27
C GLN A 37 -2.57 -4.96 -16.56
N ARG A 38 -2.83 -4.36 -17.72
CA ARG A 38 -2.31 -4.79 -19.02
C ARG A 38 -1.09 -3.99 -19.49
N SER A 39 -0.70 -2.98 -18.72
CA SER A 39 0.42 -2.11 -19.07
C SER A 39 1.77 -2.80 -18.84
N GLU A 40 2.78 -2.34 -19.58
CA GLU A 40 4.16 -2.79 -19.39
C GLU A 40 4.70 -2.37 -18.02
N CYS A 41 4.34 -1.18 -17.54
CA CYS A 41 4.78 -0.68 -16.24
C CYS A 41 4.21 -1.49 -15.05
N TYR A 42 3.00 -2.04 -15.15
CA TYR A 42 2.47 -3.03 -14.20
C TYR A 42 3.35 -4.29 -14.15
N SER A 43 3.76 -4.79 -15.33
CA SER A 43 4.62 -5.97 -15.43
C SER A 43 6.02 -5.71 -14.85
N HIS A 44 6.59 -4.53 -15.11
CA HIS A 44 7.86 -4.09 -14.51
C HIS A 44 7.78 -3.99 -12.98
N LEU A 45 6.67 -3.47 -12.45
CA LEU A 45 6.44 -3.37 -11.02
C LEU A 45 6.38 -4.74 -10.35
N LEU A 46 5.61 -5.68 -10.91
CA LEU A 46 5.55 -7.05 -10.40
C LEU A 46 6.91 -7.75 -10.46
N LEU A 47 7.63 -7.60 -11.57
CA LEU A 47 8.99 -8.12 -11.70
C LEU A 47 9.89 -7.53 -10.60
N TYR A 48 9.80 -6.23 -10.34
CA TYR A 48 10.63 -5.58 -9.33
C TYR A 48 10.35 -6.10 -7.92
N ILE A 49 9.07 -6.23 -7.53
CA ILE A 49 8.69 -6.82 -6.24
C ILE A 49 9.25 -8.23 -6.09
N GLN A 50 9.16 -9.05 -7.15
CA GLN A 50 9.67 -10.41 -7.16
C GLN A 50 11.19 -10.45 -7.05
N ARG A 51 11.92 -9.63 -7.82
CA ARG A 51 13.39 -9.55 -7.76
C ARG A 51 13.88 -9.18 -6.37
N LEU A 52 13.30 -8.12 -5.78
CA LEU A 52 13.59 -7.70 -4.41
C LEU A 52 13.28 -8.82 -3.40
N GLY A 53 12.17 -9.54 -3.59
CA GLY A 53 11.80 -10.68 -2.77
C GLY A 53 12.71 -11.90 -2.92
N GLU A 54 13.25 -12.17 -4.11
CA GLU A 54 14.23 -13.24 -4.33
C GLU A 54 15.61 -12.87 -3.75
N ALA A 55 16.00 -11.60 -3.81
CA ALA A 55 17.27 -11.12 -3.25
C ALA A 55 17.37 -11.35 -1.73
N VAL A 56 16.25 -11.37 -1.00
CA VAL A 56 16.25 -11.52 0.46
C VAL A 56 15.98 -12.93 0.98
N VAL A 57 15.77 -13.92 0.11
CA VAL A 57 15.49 -15.30 0.54
C VAL A 57 16.62 -15.85 1.41
N GLY A 58 16.26 -16.34 2.61
CA GLY A 58 17.22 -16.91 3.55
C GLY A 58 18.17 -15.91 4.21
N THR A 59 17.95 -14.61 4.03
CA THR A 59 18.76 -13.55 4.66
C THR A 59 17.99 -12.88 5.79
N GLU A 60 18.68 -12.60 6.90
CA GLU A 60 18.11 -11.93 8.06
C GLU A 60 18.25 -10.41 7.95
N LEU A 61 17.45 -9.67 8.72
CA LEU A 61 17.57 -8.24 8.87
C LEU A 61 18.99 -7.88 9.36
N ARG A 62 19.53 -6.78 8.82
CA ARG A 62 20.83 -6.26 9.24
C ARG A 62 20.65 -5.49 10.54
N HIS A 63 21.53 -5.72 11.50
CA HIS A 63 21.57 -5.00 12.77
C HIS A 63 22.89 -4.24 12.89
N GLY A 64 22.83 -2.94 13.17
CA GLY A 64 24.02 -2.08 13.31
C GLY A 64 24.71 -1.75 11.98
N SER A 65 26.04 -1.57 12.00
CA SER A 65 26.85 -1.09 10.86
C SER A 65 27.08 -2.12 9.75
N GLN A 66 26.21 -3.11 9.60
CA GLN A 66 26.34 -4.20 8.60
C GLN A 66 25.84 -3.80 7.20
N SER A 67 25.62 -2.51 6.96
CA SER A 67 25.14 -2.00 5.66
C SER A 67 26.22 -2.08 4.60
N VAL A 68 25.80 -2.40 3.37
CA VAL A 68 26.66 -2.41 2.20
C VAL A 68 26.97 -0.96 1.81
N ALA A 69 28.27 -0.62 1.78
CA ALA A 69 28.77 0.72 1.46
C ALA A 69 28.79 0.99 -0.05
N GLU A 70 27.64 0.80 -0.71
CA GLU A 70 27.45 1.18 -2.11
C GLU A 70 26.87 2.58 -2.18
N GLU A 71 27.48 3.45 -2.98
CA GLU A 71 27.18 4.89 -3.02
C GLU A 71 25.67 5.19 -3.19
N PRO A 72 24.92 4.54 -4.10
CA PRO A 72 23.47 4.79 -4.23
C PRO A 72 22.66 4.40 -3.00
N ILE A 73 23.06 3.34 -2.30
CA ILE A 73 22.39 2.89 -1.05
C ILE A 73 22.71 3.88 0.07
N CYS A 74 23.97 4.29 0.22
CA CYS A 74 24.36 5.30 1.20
C CYS A 74 23.64 6.63 0.97
N ALA A 75 23.52 7.08 -0.28
CA ALA A 75 22.79 8.30 -0.64
C ALA A 75 21.30 8.22 -0.28
N LEU A 76 20.63 7.09 -0.56
CA LEU A 76 19.23 6.87 -0.16
C LEU A 76 19.05 6.81 1.35
N MET A 77 19.99 6.20 2.08
CA MET A 77 19.96 6.15 3.54
C MET A 77 20.13 7.56 4.13
N ALA A 78 21.07 8.36 3.61
CA ALA A 78 21.27 9.74 4.03
C ALA A 78 20.06 10.62 3.70
N PHE A 79 19.46 10.43 2.53
CA PHE A 79 18.21 11.10 2.15
C PHE A 79 17.08 10.80 3.14
N LEU A 80 16.85 9.54 3.50
CA LEU A 80 15.84 9.18 4.49
C LEU A 80 16.19 9.60 5.93
N GLU A 81 17.48 9.77 6.26
CA GLU A 81 17.92 10.36 7.52
C GLU A 81 17.56 11.84 7.59
N GLU A 82 17.80 12.57 6.51
CA GLU A 82 17.43 13.99 6.40
C GLU A 82 15.91 14.17 6.52
N LEU A 83 15.11 13.33 5.84
CA LEU A 83 13.65 13.36 5.97
C LEU A 83 13.17 13.08 7.41
N ASP A 84 13.86 12.19 8.14
CA ASP A 84 13.56 11.89 9.55
C ASP A 84 13.89 13.07 10.48
N SER A 85 14.97 13.79 10.19
CA SER A 85 15.46 14.91 11.00
C SER A 85 14.44 16.05 11.00
N TRP A 86 13.79 16.31 9.87
CA TRP A 86 12.75 17.35 9.73
C TRP A 86 11.55 17.13 10.65
N ILE A 87 11.26 15.89 11.06
CA ILE A 87 10.18 15.60 12.01
C ILE A 87 10.47 16.24 13.38
N SER A 88 11.75 16.36 13.74
CA SER A 88 12.18 17.07 14.94
C SER A 88 12.12 18.58 14.76
N ASP A 89 12.48 19.08 13.56
CA ASP A 89 12.44 20.51 13.23
C ASP A 89 11.02 21.08 13.10
N ILE A 90 10.05 20.22 12.77
CA ILE A 90 8.66 20.57 12.52
C ILE A 90 7.79 19.85 13.56
N PRO A 91 7.80 20.30 14.83
CA PRO A 91 7.05 19.65 15.89
C PRO A 91 5.53 19.74 15.64
N PRO A 92 4.73 18.81 16.19
CA PRO A 92 3.27 18.86 16.10
C PRO A 92 2.71 20.20 16.61
N GLN A 93 1.81 20.80 15.85
CA GLN A 93 1.09 22.00 16.28
C GLN A 93 0.14 21.66 17.44
N GLU A 94 0.07 22.52 18.45
CA GLU A 94 -0.96 22.43 19.49
C GLU A 94 -2.34 22.69 18.87
N SER A 95 -3.17 21.64 18.79
CA SER A 95 -4.49 21.71 18.19
C SER A 95 -5.49 20.92 19.04
N PRO A 96 -6.74 21.41 19.19
CA PRO A 96 -7.81 20.63 19.82
C PRO A 96 -8.27 19.45 18.95
N GLN A 97 -7.80 19.34 17.70
CA GLN A 97 -8.13 18.22 16.82
C GLN A 97 -7.53 16.91 17.32
N ARG A 98 -8.36 15.87 17.38
CA ARG A 98 -7.96 14.53 17.81
C ARG A 98 -7.19 13.74 16.75
N TYR A 99 -7.42 14.05 15.47
CA TYR A 99 -6.88 13.30 14.33
C TYR A 99 -6.20 14.27 13.37
N GLY A 100 -5.06 13.83 12.81
CA GLY A 100 -4.29 14.55 11.81
C GLY A 100 -3.72 15.88 12.29
N ASN A 101 -2.42 15.92 12.56
CA ASN A 101 -1.73 17.17 12.88
C ASN A 101 -1.36 17.94 11.61
N LEU A 102 -1.75 19.22 11.53
CA LEU A 102 -1.51 20.05 10.34
C LEU A 102 -0.03 20.37 10.11
N ALA A 103 0.86 20.21 11.10
CA ALA A 103 2.31 20.31 10.92
C ALA A 103 2.84 19.33 9.86
N PHE A 104 2.10 18.25 9.58
CA PHE A 104 2.42 17.33 8.49
C PHE A 104 2.41 18.00 7.10
N ARG A 105 1.60 19.05 6.93
CA ARG A 105 1.59 19.86 5.70
C ARG A 105 2.86 20.68 5.55
N ASP A 106 3.37 21.22 6.65
CA ASP A 106 4.62 21.97 6.66
C ASP A 106 5.80 21.05 6.33
N TRP A 107 5.79 19.81 6.84
CA TRP A 107 6.75 18.76 6.45
C TRP A 107 6.65 18.42 4.96
N GLY A 108 5.42 18.24 4.45
CA GLY A 108 5.18 17.99 3.03
C GLY A 108 5.62 19.13 2.11
N GLN A 109 5.42 20.38 2.54
CA GLN A 109 5.86 21.56 1.79
C GLN A 109 7.38 21.61 1.66
N ARG A 110 8.13 21.22 2.70
CA ARG A 110 9.59 21.11 2.61
C ARG A 110 10.03 20.01 1.63
N LEU A 111 9.29 18.90 1.56
CA LEU A 111 9.53 17.82 0.59
C LEU A 111 9.27 18.25 -0.88
N GLU A 112 8.47 19.29 -1.11
CA GLU A 112 8.20 19.85 -2.46
C GLU A 112 9.38 20.63 -3.05
N GLU A 113 10.40 20.94 -2.27
CA GLU A 113 11.58 21.66 -2.78
C GLU A 113 12.44 20.76 -3.69
N ALA A 114 12.80 21.25 -4.89
CA ALA A 114 13.60 20.48 -5.84
C ALA A 114 15.00 20.11 -5.30
N SER A 115 15.55 20.97 -4.45
CA SER A 115 16.84 20.80 -3.75
C SER A 115 16.94 19.46 -3.02
N VAL A 116 15.81 18.92 -2.58
CA VAL A 116 15.71 17.65 -1.84
C VAL A 116 16.16 16.47 -2.70
N LEU A 117 15.77 16.42 -3.97
CA LEU A 117 16.22 15.38 -4.90
C LEU A 117 17.54 15.73 -5.58
N GLU A 118 17.89 17.00 -5.70
CA GLU A 118 19.23 17.42 -6.13
C GLU A 118 20.31 16.94 -5.16
N ALA A 119 20.02 16.92 -3.85
CA ALA A 119 20.92 16.42 -2.82
C ALA A 119 21.09 14.88 -2.85
N LEU A 120 20.07 14.14 -3.31
CA LEU A 120 20.11 12.69 -3.44
C LEU A 120 20.83 12.24 -4.72
N LEU A 121 20.59 12.94 -5.83
CA LEU A 121 20.99 12.50 -7.17
C LEU A 121 22.27 13.17 -7.64
N PRO A 122 23.14 12.45 -8.38
CA PRO A 122 24.27 13.06 -9.06
C PRO A 122 23.79 14.02 -10.17
N ASN A 123 24.61 15.01 -10.50
CA ASN A 123 24.26 16.12 -11.40
C ASN A 123 23.73 15.66 -12.76
N GLU A 124 24.25 14.53 -13.29
CA GLU A 124 23.85 13.98 -14.58
C GLU A 124 22.38 13.53 -14.60
N LEU A 125 21.81 13.24 -13.43
CA LEU A 125 20.43 12.78 -13.26
C LEU A 125 19.46 13.89 -12.83
N HIS A 126 19.93 15.11 -12.58
CA HIS A 126 19.06 16.23 -12.13
C HIS A 126 17.91 16.54 -13.09
N ARG A 127 18.11 16.32 -14.39
CA ARG A 127 17.06 16.42 -15.41
C ARG A 127 15.88 15.45 -15.24
N THR A 128 16.04 14.41 -14.42
CA THR A 128 14.98 13.43 -14.11
C THR A 128 14.14 13.84 -12.89
N ILE A 129 14.54 14.86 -12.14
CA ILE A 129 13.93 15.26 -10.86
C ILE A 129 12.44 15.56 -11.02
N ALA A 130 12.05 16.34 -12.03
CA ALA A 130 10.66 16.68 -12.29
C ALA A 130 9.77 15.44 -12.54
N PHE A 131 10.36 14.32 -12.94
CA PHE A 131 9.66 13.06 -13.20
C PHE A 131 9.66 12.13 -11.98
N LEU A 132 10.67 12.23 -11.11
CA LEU A 132 10.77 11.46 -9.87
C LEU A 132 9.96 12.06 -8.73
N GLN A 133 9.90 13.40 -8.67
CA GLN A 133 9.29 14.16 -7.59
C GLN A 133 7.84 13.74 -7.28
N PRO A 134 6.95 13.50 -8.27
CA PRO A 134 5.57 13.07 -7.97
C PRO A 134 5.50 11.77 -7.16
N TYR A 135 6.42 10.82 -7.40
CA TYR A 135 6.46 9.56 -6.67
C TYR A 135 6.89 9.77 -5.22
N VAL A 136 7.91 10.59 -4.99
CA VAL A 136 8.45 10.91 -3.66
C VAL A 136 7.41 11.68 -2.84
N LEU A 137 6.76 12.69 -3.41
CA LEU A 137 5.69 13.44 -2.75
C LEU A 137 4.51 12.56 -2.35
N THR A 138 4.21 11.54 -3.15
CA THR A 138 3.13 10.60 -2.85
C THR A 138 3.58 9.47 -1.91
N SER A 139 4.87 9.32 -1.61
CA SER A 139 5.40 8.18 -0.84
C SER A 139 5.17 8.23 0.66
N PHE A 140 4.94 9.41 1.24
CA PHE A 140 4.95 9.59 2.70
C PHE A 140 3.57 9.86 3.31
N GLY A 141 2.52 9.88 2.49
CA GLY A 141 1.14 10.13 2.90
C GLY A 141 0.47 11.19 2.05
N SER A 142 -0.78 11.52 2.37
CA SER A 142 -1.50 12.66 1.81
C SER A 142 -1.38 13.84 2.75
N PHE A 143 -0.65 14.88 2.37
CA PHE A 143 -0.52 16.10 3.20
C PHE A 143 -1.87 16.82 3.36
N VAL A 144 -2.77 16.69 2.39
CA VAL A 144 -4.11 17.29 2.46
C VAL A 144 -5.01 16.52 3.43
N ARG A 145 -5.08 15.20 3.28
CA ARG A 145 -5.97 14.34 4.09
C ARG A 145 -5.37 13.95 5.44
N VAL A 146 -4.06 14.11 5.60
CA VAL A 146 -3.28 13.71 6.77
C VAL A 146 -3.45 12.21 7.06
N ASP A 147 -3.33 11.42 5.99
CA ASP A 147 -3.46 9.95 6.01
C ASP A 147 -2.27 9.26 5.33
N TYR A 148 -2.07 7.97 5.64
CA TYR A 148 -1.07 7.11 5.02
C TYR A 148 -1.63 5.70 4.83
N GLY A 149 -1.15 4.96 3.84
CA GLY A 149 -1.63 3.61 3.53
C GLY A 149 -0.84 2.97 2.39
N THR A 150 -1.31 1.80 1.93
CA THR A 150 -0.59 0.95 0.97
C THR A 150 -0.35 1.59 -0.41
N GLY A 151 -1.15 2.59 -0.80
CA GLY A 151 -0.91 3.37 -2.01
C GLY A 151 0.33 4.26 -1.92
N HIS A 152 0.64 4.76 -0.72
CA HIS A 152 1.84 5.56 -0.45
C HIS A 152 3.09 4.66 -0.39
N GLU A 153 2.98 3.50 0.29
CA GLU A 153 4.01 2.45 0.27
C GLU A 153 4.34 2.00 -1.17
N LEU A 154 3.29 1.79 -1.99
CA LEU A 154 3.43 1.51 -3.42
C LEU A 154 4.16 2.63 -4.16
N SER A 155 3.85 3.89 -3.88
CA SER A 155 4.52 5.02 -4.54
C SER A 155 6.02 5.06 -4.23
N PHE A 156 6.43 4.69 -3.01
CA PHE A 156 7.84 4.58 -2.65
C PHE A 156 8.55 3.45 -3.41
N LEU A 157 7.89 2.30 -3.54
CA LEU A 157 8.39 1.20 -4.37
C LEU A 157 8.54 1.62 -5.84
N VAL A 158 7.57 2.38 -6.38
CA VAL A 158 7.66 2.90 -7.75
C VAL A 158 8.77 3.94 -7.89
N PHE A 159 9.00 4.79 -6.88
CA PHE A 159 10.17 5.68 -6.86
C PHE A 159 11.48 4.89 -6.97
N LEU A 160 11.65 3.83 -6.17
CA LEU A 160 12.81 2.95 -6.24
C LEU A 160 12.95 2.25 -7.61
N LEU A 161 11.83 1.81 -8.20
CA LEU A 161 11.81 1.27 -9.56
C LEU A 161 12.27 2.32 -10.59
N CYS A 162 11.82 3.56 -10.47
CA CYS A 162 12.21 4.66 -11.34
C CYS A 162 13.71 4.98 -11.21
N LEU A 163 14.26 4.97 -9.99
CA LEU A 163 15.70 5.09 -9.75
C LEU A 163 16.51 3.98 -10.44
N HIS A 164 15.99 2.74 -10.43
CA HIS A 164 16.60 1.64 -11.19
C HIS A 164 16.53 1.90 -12.70
N LYS A 165 15.37 2.33 -13.19
CA LYS A 165 15.17 2.61 -14.62
C LYS A 165 16.11 3.69 -15.15
N ILE A 166 16.45 4.71 -14.36
CA ILE A 166 17.42 5.74 -14.77
C ILE A 166 18.88 5.36 -14.52
N GLY A 167 19.15 4.15 -14.03
CA GLY A 167 20.50 3.64 -13.78
C GLY A 167 21.16 4.14 -12.49
N PHE A 168 20.42 4.82 -11.60
CA PHE A 168 20.92 5.18 -10.27
C PHE A 168 21.08 3.93 -9.39
N LEU A 169 20.14 2.99 -9.47
CA LEU A 169 20.23 1.67 -8.86
C LEU A 169 20.55 0.61 -9.92
N SER A 170 21.43 -0.34 -9.61
CA SER A 170 21.80 -1.42 -10.52
C SER A 170 20.99 -2.71 -10.27
N SER A 171 20.96 -3.61 -11.25
CA SER A 171 20.38 -4.97 -11.12
C SER A 171 21.27 -5.97 -10.35
N HIS A 172 22.21 -5.48 -9.51
CA HIS A 172 23.06 -6.35 -8.71
C HIS A 172 22.30 -6.88 -7.48
N VAL A 173 22.42 -8.18 -7.19
CA VAL A 173 21.65 -8.83 -6.11
C VAL A 173 21.90 -8.21 -4.73
N GLU A 174 23.11 -7.74 -4.45
CA GLU A 174 23.42 -7.05 -3.18
C GLU A 174 22.73 -5.68 -3.07
N ILE A 175 22.60 -4.95 -4.18
CA ILE A 175 21.86 -3.68 -4.23
C ILE A 175 20.37 -3.95 -4.01
N GLU A 176 19.81 -4.94 -4.72
CA GLU A 176 18.42 -5.38 -4.55
C GLU A 176 18.12 -5.83 -3.11
N ARG A 177 19.07 -6.54 -2.48
CA ARG A 177 18.99 -6.92 -1.07
C ARG A 177 19.03 -5.70 -0.14
N SER A 178 19.94 -4.76 -0.39
CA SER A 178 20.06 -3.53 0.40
C SER A 178 18.85 -2.60 0.27
N ILE A 179 18.21 -2.58 -0.90
CA ILE A 179 16.95 -1.85 -1.08
C ILE A 179 15.89 -2.34 -0.08
N VAL A 180 15.82 -3.65 0.17
CA VAL A 180 14.83 -4.22 1.09
C VAL A 180 15.28 -4.17 2.55
N LEU A 181 16.53 -4.57 2.84
CA LEU A 181 17.00 -4.75 4.22
C LEU A 181 17.52 -3.46 4.87
N ASP A 182 17.88 -2.45 4.08
CA ASP A 182 18.39 -1.16 4.58
C ASP A 182 17.43 -0.02 4.23
N VAL A 183 17.23 0.25 2.94
CA VAL A 183 16.48 1.44 2.47
C VAL A 183 15.00 1.34 2.85
N PHE A 184 14.36 0.21 2.57
CA PHE A 184 12.95 0.03 2.90
C PHE A 184 12.70 -0.04 4.42
N VAL A 185 13.60 -0.67 5.19
CA VAL A 185 13.53 -0.63 6.66
C VAL A 185 13.62 0.80 7.18
N ARG A 186 14.55 1.60 6.64
CA ARG A 186 14.69 3.01 7.01
C ARG A 186 13.43 3.80 6.63
N TYR A 187 12.89 3.57 5.44
CA TYR A 187 11.64 4.19 4.99
C TYR A 187 10.47 3.87 5.94
N LEU A 188 10.30 2.61 6.34
CA LEU A 188 9.28 2.21 7.31
C LEU A 188 9.44 2.98 8.63
N ASN A 189 10.66 3.12 9.15
CA ASN A 189 10.91 3.88 10.37
C ASN A 189 10.50 5.36 10.25
N VAL A 190 10.82 6.01 9.12
CA VAL A 190 10.38 7.39 8.84
C VAL A 190 8.85 7.46 8.83
N CYS A 191 8.20 6.56 8.08
CA CYS A 191 6.73 6.51 8.01
C CYS A 191 6.08 6.25 9.38
N TRP A 192 6.63 5.35 10.20
CA TRP A 192 6.12 5.09 11.54
C TRP A 192 6.26 6.30 12.46
N LYS A 193 7.38 7.01 12.38
CA LYS A 193 7.57 8.26 13.13
C LYS A 193 6.60 9.34 12.66
N LEU A 194 6.38 9.50 11.35
CA LEU A 194 5.37 10.41 10.79
C LEU A 194 3.96 10.07 11.30
N GLN A 195 3.57 8.79 11.25
CA GLN A 195 2.30 8.29 11.77
C GLN A 195 2.12 8.63 13.26
N ASP A 196 3.15 8.36 14.07
CA ASP A 196 3.09 8.52 15.52
C ASP A 196 3.12 9.99 15.95
N VAL A 197 3.95 10.81 15.31
CA VAL A 197 4.14 12.23 15.65
C VAL A 197 2.97 13.07 15.14
N TYR A 198 2.58 12.89 13.89
CA TYR A 198 1.51 13.68 13.27
C TYR A 198 0.13 13.04 13.32
N LYS A 199 -0.02 11.87 13.94
CA LYS A 199 -1.31 11.17 14.12
C LYS A 199 -2.03 10.94 12.79
N LEU A 200 -1.29 10.43 11.80
CA LEU A 200 -1.83 10.15 10.48
C LEU A 200 -2.92 9.08 10.56
N GLU A 201 -3.98 9.24 9.76
CA GLU A 201 -5.05 8.25 9.70
C GLU A 201 -4.72 7.12 8.69
N PRO A 202 -5.24 5.89 8.88
CA PRO A 202 -5.14 4.82 7.89
C PRO A 202 -5.94 5.12 6.61
N ALA A 203 -5.26 5.38 5.50
CA ALA A 203 -5.83 5.66 4.19
C ALA A 203 -6.38 4.40 3.54
N GLY A 204 -7.68 4.40 3.22
CA GLY A 204 -8.32 3.26 2.55
C GLY A 204 -8.35 1.99 3.40
N SER A 205 -8.21 2.10 4.73
CA SER A 205 -8.23 0.94 5.61
C SER A 205 -9.56 0.20 5.50
N HIS A 206 -9.46 -1.12 5.40
CA HIS A 206 -10.60 -2.01 5.51
C HIS A 206 -10.87 -2.41 6.97
N GLY A 207 -10.23 -1.73 7.94
CA GLY A 207 -10.23 -2.09 9.35
C GLY A 207 -9.76 -3.54 9.53
N VAL A 208 -10.54 -4.32 10.29
CA VAL A 208 -10.30 -5.76 10.50
C VAL A 208 -10.34 -6.61 9.21
N TRP A 209 -10.82 -6.06 8.09
CA TRP A 209 -10.86 -6.73 6.80
C TRP A 209 -9.65 -6.42 5.91
N GLY A 210 -8.70 -5.61 6.40
CA GLY A 210 -7.38 -5.43 5.76
C GLY A 210 -6.35 -6.39 6.33
N LEU A 211 -5.21 -6.51 5.63
CA LEU A 211 -4.05 -7.23 6.17
C LEU A 211 -3.46 -6.49 7.37
N ASP A 212 -3.28 -5.18 7.20
CA ASP A 212 -2.68 -4.22 8.12
C ASP A 212 -3.29 -2.84 7.82
N ASP A 213 -3.19 -1.90 8.75
CA ASP A 213 -3.81 -0.58 8.59
C ASP A 213 -3.04 0.29 7.59
N TYR A 214 -1.72 0.10 7.46
CA TYR A 214 -0.83 0.99 6.72
C TYR A 214 0.02 0.31 5.66
N SER A 215 0.50 -0.92 5.90
CA SER A 215 1.63 -1.49 5.15
C SER A 215 1.33 -2.88 4.59
N PHE A 216 2.03 -3.30 3.52
CA PHE A 216 1.86 -4.62 2.94
C PHE A 216 3.20 -5.26 2.54
N LEU A 217 4.10 -4.49 1.91
CA LEU A 217 5.35 -5.00 1.34
C LEU A 217 6.27 -5.66 2.39
N GLY A 218 6.27 -5.17 3.63
CA GLY A 218 7.00 -5.79 4.74
C GLY A 218 6.62 -7.25 4.98
N TYR A 219 5.34 -7.60 4.86
CA TYR A 219 4.87 -8.98 4.98
C TYR A 219 5.26 -9.83 3.75
N ILE A 220 5.27 -9.25 2.55
CA ILE A 220 5.70 -9.96 1.33
C ILE A 220 7.18 -10.32 1.42
N TRP A 221 8.04 -9.33 1.67
CA TRP A 221 9.49 -9.56 1.72
C TRP A 221 9.93 -10.30 2.98
N GLY A 222 9.25 -10.09 4.12
CA GLY A 222 9.48 -10.88 5.32
C GLY A 222 9.13 -12.36 5.15
N SER A 223 7.98 -12.66 4.53
CA SER A 223 7.65 -14.05 4.19
C SER A 223 8.60 -14.62 3.13
N ALA A 224 9.19 -13.77 2.28
CA ALA A 224 10.22 -14.19 1.34
C ALA A 224 11.53 -14.58 2.04
N GLN A 225 11.98 -13.82 3.04
CA GLN A 225 13.15 -14.16 3.87
C GLN A 225 13.00 -15.56 4.48
N LEU A 226 11.79 -15.91 4.92
CA LEU A 226 11.48 -17.15 5.64
C LEU A 226 11.08 -18.33 4.73
N ARG A 227 10.83 -18.13 3.42
CA ARG A 227 10.14 -19.12 2.57
C ARG A 227 10.87 -20.46 2.39
N ASP A 228 12.20 -20.43 2.50
CA ASP A 228 13.09 -21.59 2.33
C ASP A 228 13.77 -22.01 3.65
N LYS A 229 13.46 -21.33 4.77
CA LYS A 229 14.06 -21.63 6.08
C LYS A 229 13.44 -22.93 6.64
N PRO A 230 14.23 -24.00 6.82
CA PRO A 230 13.71 -25.27 7.30
C PRO A 230 13.25 -25.16 8.75
N GLY A 231 12.15 -25.84 9.09
CA GLY A 231 11.65 -25.93 10.47
C GLY A 231 10.91 -24.69 10.99
N THR A 232 10.82 -23.60 10.23
CA THR A 232 10.04 -22.43 10.63
C THR A 232 8.61 -22.51 10.11
N SER A 233 7.63 -22.42 11.02
CA SER A 233 6.20 -22.35 10.72
C SER A 233 5.70 -20.90 10.81
N PRO A 234 4.73 -20.48 9.99
CA PRO A 234 4.06 -19.18 10.13
C PRO A 234 3.45 -18.94 11.51
N SER A 235 3.07 -20.00 12.24
CA SER A 235 2.48 -19.89 13.58
C SER A 235 3.41 -19.27 14.61
N VAL A 236 4.73 -19.23 14.37
CA VAL A 236 5.72 -18.65 15.29
C VAL A 236 5.44 -17.17 15.59
N VAL A 237 4.81 -16.44 14.66
CA VAL A 237 4.48 -15.02 14.86
C VAL A 237 3.32 -14.80 15.85
N LEU A 238 2.67 -15.87 16.31
CA LEU A 238 1.65 -15.84 17.35
C LEU A 238 2.24 -16.10 18.75
N GLU A 239 3.48 -16.58 18.83
CA GLU A 239 4.17 -16.85 20.09
C GLU A 239 4.58 -15.54 20.76
N GLN A 240 4.55 -15.51 22.10
CA GLN A 240 4.91 -14.34 22.90
C GLN A 240 5.96 -14.72 23.96
N PRO A 241 6.99 -13.89 24.17
CA PRO A 241 7.30 -12.67 23.42
C PRO A 241 7.87 -12.99 22.02
N LEU A 242 7.57 -12.12 21.05
CA LEU A 242 8.25 -12.16 19.76
C LEU A 242 9.71 -11.69 19.89
N PRO A 243 10.64 -12.19 19.05
CA PRO A 243 12.04 -11.76 19.07
C PRO A 243 12.17 -10.24 18.89
N ASN A 244 12.94 -9.59 19.77
CA ASN A 244 13.29 -8.18 19.69
C ASN A 244 14.79 -8.00 20.02
N PRO A 245 15.65 -7.68 19.04
CA PRO A 245 15.30 -7.29 17.67
C PRO A 245 14.78 -8.45 16.82
N PRO A 246 13.87 -8.19 15.85
CA PRO A 246 13.38 -9.20 14.93
C PRO A 246 14.43 -9.56 13.87
N SER A 247 14.49 -10.83 13.47
CA SER A 247 15.40 -11.31 12.41
C SER A 247 14.88 -11.10 10.99
N ASP A 248 13.61 -10.74 10.82
CA ASP A 248 12.95 -10.65 9.52
C ASP A 248 11.89 -9.54 9.49
N LEU A 249 11.56 -9.07 8.29
CA LEU A 249 10.59 -8.01 8.06
C LEU A 249 9.16 -8.39 8.49
N TYR A 250 8.80 -9.67 8.45
CA TYR A 250 7.44 -10.09 8.80
C TYR A 250 7.22 -9.91 10.30
N THR A 251 8.16 -10.43 11.10
CA THR A 251 8.17 -10.26 12.55
C THR A 251 8.28 -8.78 12.92
N LEU A 252 9.11 -8.01 12.21
CA LEU A 252 9.20 -6.56 12.39
C LEU A 252 7.84 -5.86 12.17
N SER A 253 7.13 -6.20 11.08
CA SER A 253 5.80 -5.65 10.80
C SER A 253 4.75 -6.05 11.84
N ILE A 254 4.78 -7.30 12.33
CA ILE A 254 3.90 -7.76 13.41
C ILE A 254 4.17 -6.99 14.71
N LEU A 255 5.45 -6.79 15.08
CA LEU A 255 5.83 -6.00 16.25
C LEU A 255 5.27 -4.58 16.14
N ARG A 256 5.43 -3.92 14.98
CA ARG A 256 4.84 -2.59 14.74
C ARG A 256 3.32 -2.59 14.85
N ASN A 257 2.63 -3.55 14.24
CA ASN A 257 1.17 -3.66 14.33
C ASN A 257 0.72 -3.77 15.81
N ASN A 258 1.46 -4.53 16.62
CA ASN A 258 1.17 -4.69 18.06
C ASN A 258 1.46 -3.43 18.89
N THR A 259 2.29 -2.49 18.43
CA THR A 259 2.50 -1.22 19.15
C THR A 259 1.38 -0.22 18.93
N ILE A 260 0.67 -0.31 17.80
CA ILE A 260 -0.38 0.66 17.42
C ILE A 260 -1.80 0.17 17.68
N LYS A 261 -1.99 -1.13 17.98
CA LYS A 261 -3.29 -1.74 18.28
C LYS A 261 -3.31 -2.30 19.69
N THR A 262 -4.50 -2.29 20.30
CA THR A 262 -4.73 -2.83 21.64
C THR A 262 -5.70 -4.00 21.60
N GLY A 263 -5.57 -4.90 22.58
CA GLY A 263 -6.39 -6.10 22.69
C GLY A 263 -5.74 -7.36 22.09
N PRO A 264 -6.45 -8.49 22.07
CA PRO A 264 -5.94 -9.73 21.53
C PRO A 264 -5.67 -9.66 20.02
N PHE A 265 -4.54 -10.24 19.58
CA PHE A 265 -4.11 -10.19 18.17
C PHE A 265 -5.16 -10.71 17.17
N HIS A 266 -5.88 -11.77 17.54
CA HIS A 266 -6.91 -12.35 16.70
C HIS A 266 -8.16 -11.46 16.54
N GLU A 267 -8.36 -10.47 17.42
CA GLU A 267 -9.49 -9.53 17.34
C GLU A 267 -9.13 -8.31 16.48
N HIS A 268 -7.95 -7.73 16.67
CA HIS A 268 -7.56 -6.51 15.95
C HIS A 268 -6.83 -6.76 14.61
N SER A 269 -6.32 -7.98 14.41
CA SER A 269 -5.60 -8.39 13.19
C SER A 269 -6.01 -9.80 12.72
N PRO A 270 -7.31 -10.08 12.48
CA PRO A 270 -7.81 -11.43 12.20
C PRO A 270 -7.27 -12.03 10.90
N GLN A 271 -6.94 -11.22 9.88
CA GLN A 271 -6.34 -11.74 8.64
C GLN A 271 -4.94 -12.27 8.86
N LEU A 272 -4.07 -11.50 9.54
CA LEU A 272 -2.73 -11.94 9.91
C LEU A 272 -2.79 -13.17 10.84
N TYR A 273 -3.73 -13.18 11.79
CA TYR A 273 -3.96 -14.34 12.65
C TYR A 273 -4.38 -15.58 11.85
N SER A 274 -5.31 -15.44 10.89
CA SER A 274 -5.75 -16.54 10.03
C SER A 274 -4.61 -17.10 9.19
N ILE A 275 -3.77 -16.22 8.61
CA ILE A 275 -2.58 -16.63 7.84
C ILE A 275 -1.63 -17.43 8.73
N ALA A 276 -1.29 -16.90 9.91
CA ALA A 276 -0.35 -17.53 10.83
C ALA A 276 -0.85 -18.86 11.41
N SER A 277 -2.16 -18.97 11.68
CA SER A 277 -2.77 -20.18 12.26
C SER A 277 -3.13 -21.26 11.23
N SER A 278 -3.39 -20.89 9.98
CA SER A 278 -3.97 -21.80 8.98
C SER A 278 -3.01 -22.18 7.85
N VAL A 279 -1.97 -21.39 7.58
CA VAL A 279 -1.02 -21.66 6.50
C VAL A 279 0.20 -22.40 7.06
N PRO A 280 0.52 -23.62 6.59
CA PRO A 280 1.51 -24.46 7.25
C PRO A 280 2.97 -24.09 6.95
N VAL A 281 3.25 -23.34 5.87
CA VAL A 281 4.63 -23.07 5.42
C VAL A 281 4.76 -21.67 4.81
N TRP A 282 5.89 -21.01 5.06
CA TRP A 282 6.18 -19.64 4.60
C TRP A 282 6.14 -19.47 3.08
N ARG A 283 6.55 -20.47 2.29
CA ARG A 283 6.41 -20.43 0.82
C ARG A 283 4.97 -20.19 0.37
N LYS A 284 3.99 -20.81 1.05
CA LYS A 284 2.56 -20.62 0.76
C LYS A 284 2.09 -19.25 1.23
N VAL A 285 2.59 -18.76 2.37
CA VAL A 285 2.32 -17.39 2.84
C VAL A 285 2.80 -16.37 1.81
N ASN A 286 4.06 -16.44 1.37
CA ASN A 286 4.62 -15.53 0.38
C ASN A 286 3.84 -15.54 -0.94
N THR A 287 3.52 -16.74 -1.47
CA THR A 287 2.72 -16.87 -2.70
C THR A 287 1.31 -16.30 -2.52
N GLY A 288 0.69 -16.51 -1.36
CA GLY A 288 -0.64 -15.97 -1.03
C GLY A 288 -0.63 -14.45 -0.92
N LEU A 289 0.38 -13.88 -0.25
CA LEU A 289 0.53 -12.44 -0.06
C LEU A 289 0.82 -11.71 -1.38
N MET A 290 1.61 -12.30 -2.28
CA MET A 290 1.79 -11.72 -3.63
C MET A 290 0.46 -11.60 -4.38
N LYS A 291 -0.36 -12.67 -4.38
CA LYS A 291 -1.69 -12.65 -5.01
C LYS A 291 -2.64 -11.67 -4.34
N MET A 292 -2.59 -11.59 -3.02
CA MET A 292 -3.39 -10.67 -2.25
C MET A 292 -2.98 -9.22 -2.50
N TYR A 293 -1.69 -8.92 -2.66
CA TYR A 293 -1.19 -7.60 -3.02
C TYR A 293 -1.65 -7.17 -4.42
N GLU A 294 -1.57 -8.09 -5.39
CA GLU A 294 -2.11 -7.85 -6.72
C GLU A 294 -3.60 -7.50 -6.68
N ALA A 295 -4.40 -8.22 -5.88
CA ALA A 295 -5.85 -8.03 -5.79
C ALA A 295 -6.26 -6.79 -4.98
N GLU A 296 -5.67 -6.59 -3.80
CA GLU A 296 -6.12 -5.58 -2.83
C GLU A 296 -5.36 -4.26 -2.90
N VAL A 297 -4.17 -4.24 -3.52
CA VAL A 297 -3.39 -3.02 -3.74
C VAL A 297 -3.41 -2.67 -5.22
N LEU A 298 -2.79 -3.49 -6.07
CA LEU A 298 -2.54 -3.10 -7.47
C LEU A 298 -3.79 -3.09 -8.37
N SER A 299 -4.82 -3.85 -8.01
CA SER A 299 -6.09 -3.94 -8.75
C SER A 299 -7.22 -3.14 -8.11
N LYS A 300 -6.93 -2.41 -7.03
CA LYS A 300 -7.93 -1.67 -6.26
C LYS A 300 -7.88 -0.20 -6.65
N ARG A 301 -8.90 0.29 -7.37
CA ARG A 301 -8.93 1.68 -7.88
C ARG A 301 -8.64 2.71 -6.79
N VAL A 302 -9.29 2.58 -5.63
CA VAL A 302 -9.12 3.52 -4.51
C VAL A 302 -7.69 3.59 -3.98
N VAL A 303 -6.85 2.58 -4.27
CA VAL A 303 -5.43 2.55 -3.92
C VAL A 303 -4.58 3.13 -5.06
N VAL A 304 -4.75 2.63 -6.29
CA VAL A 304 -3.88 3.01 -7.43
C VAL A 304 -4.27 4.31 -8.13
N GLN A 305 -5.45 4.89 -7.86
CA GLN A 305 -5.92 6.14 -8.49
C GLN A 305 -5.00 7.34 -8.24
N HIS A 306 -4.15 7.29 -7.22
CA HIS A 306 -3.20 8.35 -6.87
C HIS A 306 -1.79 8.10 -7.40
N LEU A 307 -1.53 6.93 -8.02
CA LEU A 307 -0.20 6.61 -8.55
C LEU A 307 0.11 7.51 -9.76
N PRO A 308 1.20 8.29 -9.74
CA PRO A 308 1.60 9.09 -10.88
C PRO A 308 2.07 8.20 -12.04
N LEU A 309 1.47 8.34 -13.22
CA LEU A 309 1.84 7.61 -14.42
C LEU A 309 2.23 8.61 -15.52
N GLY A 310 3.24 8.28 -16.31
CA GLY A 310 3.78 9.18 -17.33
C GLY A 310 5.07 8.67 -17.97
N GLU A 311 5.32 9.13 -19.19
CA GLU A 311 6.55 8.86 -19.92
C GLU A 311 7.71 9.74 -19.42
N PRO A 312 8.96 9.25 -19.42
CA PRO A 312 9.38 7.92 -19.88
C PRO A 312 9.40 6.84 -18.77
N LEU A 313 9.19 7.20 -17.49
CA LEU A 313 9.39 6.30 -16.35
C LEU A 313 8.34 5.18 -16.25
N MET A 314 7.06 5.55 -16.30
CA MET A 314 5.90 4.68 -16.13
C MET A 314 4.88 4.96 -17.24
N PRO A 315 5.21 4.63 -18.51
CA PRO A 315 4.32 4.87 -19.65
C PRO A 315 2.97 4.20 -19.44
N PHE A 316 1.90 4.98 -19.64
CA PHE A 316 0.53 4.50 -19.50
C PHE A 316 -0.39 5.18 -20.51
N THR A 317 -1.09 4.38 -21.29
CA THR A 317 -2.07 4.88 -22.26
C THR A 317 -3.44 4.29 -21.94
N LYS A 318 -4.46 5.15 -21.89
CA LYS A 318 -5.88 4.77 -21.75
C LYS A 318 -6.43 4.20 -23.08
N ASN A 319 -5.76 3.24 -23.69
CA ASN A 319 -6.30 2.59 -24.88
C ASN A 319 -7.33 1.56 -24.43
N HIS A 320 -8.60 1.98 -24.38
CA HIS A 320 -9.74 1.10 -24.17
C HIS A 320 -10.06 0.26 -25.43
N ASP A 321 -9.60 0.71 -26.60
CA ASP A 321 -9.78 0.06 -27.88
C ASP A 321 -8.45 -0.21 -28.58
N SER A 322 -8.20 -1.51 -28.81
CA SER A 322 -7.44 -2.14 -29.90
C SER A 322 -6.47 -3.24 -29.45
N ARG A 323 -6.71 -4.40 -30.07
CA ARG A 323 -5.88 -5.60 -30.05
C ARG A 323 -4.56 -5.34 -30.76
N THR A 324 -3.46 -5.53 -30.05
CA THR A 324 -2.33 -6.39 -30.46
C THR A 324 -1.50 -6.64 -29.21
N PRO A 325 -1.22 -7.89 -28.81
CA PRO A 325 -0.24 -8.13 -27.77
C PRO A 325 1.11 -7.64 -28.28
N THR A 326 1.65 -6.58 -27.68
CA THR A 326 3.09 -6.34 -27.71
C THR A 326 3.72 -7.64 -27.24
N THR A 327 4.63 -8.17 -28.04
CA THR A 327 5.30 -9.46 -27.86
C THR A 327 5.65 -9.74 -26.40
N ALA A 328 4.86 -10.67 -25.86
CA ALA A 328 4.89 -11.39 -24.59
C ALA A 328 6.13 -11.27 -23.68
N PHE A 329 5.86 -10.95 -22.41
CA PHE A 329 6.37 -11.79 -21.32
C PHE A 329 5.28 -12.81 -20.95
N THR A 330 5.57 -14.08 -21.22
CA THR A 330 4.78 -15.19 -20.66
C THR A 330 4.95 -15.14 -19.14
N PRO A 331 3.89 -15.13 -18.32
CA PRO A 331 4.05 -15.40 -16.90
C PRO A 331 4.71 -16.77 -16.80
N LEU A 332 5.86 -16.86 -16.11
CA LEU A 332 6.48 -18.16 -15.85
C LEU A 332 5.42 -19.03 -15.15
N PRO A 333 5.12 -20.23 -15.67
CA PRO A 333 4.29 -21.16 -14.93
C PRO A 333 5.00 -21.45 -13.61
N TYR A 334 4.33 -21.13 -12.50
CA TYR A 334 4.69 -21.66 -11.19
C TYR A 334 4.93 -23.17 -11.35
N PRO A 335 6.02 -23.75 -10.83
CA PRO A 335 6.27 -25.17 -10.96
C PRO A 335 5.06 -25.92 -10.38
N ALA A 336 4.35 -26.61 -11.26
CA ALA A 336 3.22 -27.44 -10.90
C ALA A 336 3.71 -28.46 -9.86
N SER A 337 3.02 -28.49 -8.72
CA SER A 337 3.16 -29.54 -7.72
C SER A 337 3.11 -30.90 -8.42
N MET A 338 4.14 -31.72 -8.25
CA MET A 338 4.13 -33.10 -8.69
C MET A 338 2.88 -33.79 -8.14
N SER A 339 2.01 -34.20 -9.06
CA SER A 339 0.89 -35.08 -8.76
C SER A 339 1.47 -36.45 -8.43
N LEU A 340 1.48 -36.80 -7.14
CA LEU A 340 1.64 -38.18 -6.71
C LEU A 340 0.33 -38.91 -7.03
N GLN A 341 0.38 -39.81 -8.01
CA GLN A 341 -0.68 -40.78 -8.25
C GLN A 341 -0.85 -41.68 -7.00
N PRO A 342 -2.07 -41.93 -6.53
CA PRO A 342 -2.30 -42.93 -5.51
C PRO A 342 -2.37 -44.33 -6.15
N THR A 343 -1.48 -45.22 -5.72
CA THR A 343 -1.61 -46.67 -5.93
C THR A 343 -2.76 -47.23 -5.09
N PRO A 344 -3.56 -48.19 -5.58
CA PRO A 344 -4.69 -48.72 -4.85
C PRO A 344 -4.24 -49.79 -3.85
N SER A 345 -4.52 -49.59 -2.57
CA SER A 345 -4.49 -50.65 -1.55
C SER A 345 -5.84 -50.74 -0.85
N HIS A 346 -6.52 -51.86 -1.09
CA HIS A 346 -7.73 -52.33 -0.42
C HIS A 346 -7.50 -52.45 1.10
N VAL A 347 -8.24 -51.71 1.94
CA VAL A 347 -8.67 -52.18 3.28
C VAL A 347 -10.01 -51.54 3.69
N SER A 348 -10.90 -52.42 4.14
CA SER A 348 -12.23 -52.35 4.78
C SER A 348 -12.86 -51.04 5.28
N ARG A 349 -14.19 -50.99 5.05
CA ARG A 349 -15.22 -50.10 5.61
C ARG A 349 -15.16 -50.01 7.14
N GLY A 350 -15.23 -48.79 7.66
CA GLY A 350 -15.57 -48.45 9.05
C GLY A 350 -16.11 -47.03 9.10
N SER A 351 -17.40 -46.90 9.42
CA SER A 351 -18.16 -45.64 9.45
C SER A 351 -18.00 -44.98 10.82
N THR A 352 -17.52 -43.73 10.88
CA THR A 352 -17.73 -42.85 12.04
C THR A 352 -17.78 -41.39 11.59
N ASN A 353 -19.01 -40.89 11.40
CA ASN A 353 -19.32 -39.47 11.38
C ASN A 353 -19.19 -38.92 12.82
N LEU A 354 -18.38 -37.89 13.04
CA LEU A 354 -18.36 -37.13 14.30
C LEU A 354 -18.44 -35.62 13.98
N LEU A 355 -19.65 -35.14 13.81
CA LEU A 355 -20.05 -33.73 14.00
C LEU A 355 -21.41 -33.75 14.71
N PRO A 356 -21.57 -33.10 15.87
CA PRO A 356 -22.87 -33.02 16.54
C PRO A 356 -23.77 -31.92 15.91
N PRO A 357 -25.11 -32.10 15.91
CA PRO A 357 -26.04 -31.13 15.34
C PRO A 357 -26.30 -29.92 16.26
N PRO A 358 -26.78 -28.77 15.72
CA PRO A 358 -26.99 -27.54 16.48
C PRO A 358 -28.24 -27.62 17.38
N ARG A 359 -28.15 -27.05 18.60
CA ARG A 359 -29.28 -26.92 19.54
C ARG A 359 -30.12 -25.66 19.24
N PRO A 360 -31.45 -25.72 19.45
CA PRO A 360 -32.34 -24.56 19.28
C PRO A 360 -32.31 -23.60 20.49
N SER A 361 -32.40 -22.30 20.20
CA SER A 361 -32.45 -21.19 21.16
C SER A 361 -33.76 -21.18 21.99
N PRO A 362 -33.73 -20.85 23.29
CA PRO A 362 -34.95 -20.66 24.06
C PRO A 362 -35.58 -19.28 23.86
N ARG A 363 -36.90 -19.31 23.80
CA ARG A 363 -37.87 -18.22 23.62
C ARG A 363 -37.93 -17.33 24.86
N ALA A 364 -37.97 -16.01 24.66
CA ALA A 364 -38.11 -15.00 25.73
C ALA A 364 -39.51 -15.03 26.38
N MET A 365 -39.55 -14.95 27.71
CA MET A 365 -40.74 -14.66 28.51
C MET A 365 -40.68 -13.23 29.04
N MET A 366 -41.88 -12.67 29.23
CA MET A 366 -42.21 -11.26 29.46
C MET A 366 -42.15 -10.89 30.95
N GLY A 367 -41.62 -9.69 31.25
CA GLY A 367 -42.06 -8.84 32.37
C GLY A 367 -41.26 -8.89 33.68
N THR A 368 -40.57 -7.79 34.03
CA THR A 368 -40.97 -6.84 35.10
C THR A 368 -39.94 -5.71 35.24
N ASN A 369 -40.44 -4.51 35.54
CA ASN A 369 -39.74 -3.21 35.57
C ASN A 369 -38.80 -3.04 36.78
N LEU A 370 -37.71 -2.27 36.61
CA LEU A 370 -37.28 -1.06 37.37
C LEU A 370 -35.83 -0.64 37.00
N PRO A 371 -35.41 0.63 37.22
CA PRO A 371 -34.62 1.39 36.24
C PRO A 371 -33.19 1.77 36.68
N GLY A 372 -32.36 2.15 35.71
CA GLY A 372 -31.25 3.11 35.92
C GLY A 372 -29.89 2.65 35.38
N LEU A 373 -29.55 3.13 34.17
CA LEU A 373 -28.22 3.56 33.70
C LEU A 373 -28.24 3.58 32.16
N SER A 374 -28.58 4.74 31.61
CA SER A 374 -28.56 5.04 30.18
C SER A 374 -27.14 5.38 29.72
N SER A 375 -26.58 4.55 28.84
CA SER A 375 -25.48 4.94 27.94
C SER A 375 -26.06 5.11 26.53
N PRO A 376 -25.89 6.25 25.85
CA PRO A 376 -26.46 6.48 24.54
C PRO A 376 -25.43 6.14 23.46
N PHE A 377 -25.56 5.01 22.77
CA PHE A 377 -25.22 4.83 21.36
C PHE A 377 -25.64 3.42 20.92
N ALA A 378 -26.91 3.28 20.56
CA ALA A 378 -27.41 2.17 19.75
C ALA A 378 -28.60 2.67 18.94
N THR A 379 -28.40 2.88 17.64
CA THR A 379 -29.47 2.90 16.65
C THR A 379 -29.19 1.84 15.59
N SER A 380 -30.25 1.10 15.28
CA SER A 380 -30.29 -0.14 14.53
C SER A 380 -30.35 0.05 13.02
N SER A 381 -29.50 -0.71 12.32
CA SER A 381 -29.69 -1.46 11.08
C SER A 381 -30.92 -1.16 10.18
N GLY A 382 -30.62 -0.91 8.90
CA GLY A 382 -31.47 -1.25 7.75
C GLY A 382 -30.69 -2.18 6.82
N GLY A 383 -30.72 -3.49 7.09
CA GLY A 383 -30.02 -4.51 6.31
C GLY A 383 -30.83 -5.03 5.11
N THR A 384 -30.24 -5.02 3.92
CA THR A 384 -30.67 -5.81 2.77
C THR A 384 -29.68 -6.97 2.56
N ARG A 385 -30.19 -8.20 2.64
CA ARG A 385 -29.43 -9.45 2.44
C ARG A 385 -29.21 -9.68 0.94
N PHE A 386 -27.96 -9.94 0.55
CA PHE A 386 -27.65 -10.63 -0.70
C PHE A 386 -26.91 -11.94 -0.41
N THR A 387 -27.49 -13.03 -0.86
CA THR A 387 -26.92 -14.38 -0.85
C THR A 387 -26.11 -14.60 -2.12
N VAL A 388 -24.82 -14.92 -2.01
CA VAL A 388 -24.00 -15.31 -3.17
C VAL A 388 -23.99 -16.83 -3.26
N SER A 389 -24.60 -17.36 -4.33
CA SER A 389 -24.47 -18.77 -4.73
C SER A 389 -23.36 -18.94 -5.76
N ARG A 390 -22.56 -19.98 -5.57
CA ARG A 390 -21.60 -20.54 -6.54
C ARG A 390 -22.35 -21.09 -7.76
N ALA A 391 -21.87 -20.78 -8.98
CA ALA A 391 -21.83 -21.73 -10.10
C ALA A 391 -20.97 -21.18 -11.26
N ALA A 392 -20.11 -22.05 -11.78
CA ALA A 392 -19.39 -21.89 -13.03
C ALA A 392 -20.24 -22.43 -14.20
N GLY A 393 -20.03 -21.91 -15.41
CA GLY A 393 -20.25 -22.67 -16.66
C GLY A 393 -21.11 -22.02 -17.75
N ARG A 394 -20.44 -21.75 -18.88
CA ARG A 394 -20.87 -21.87 -20.29
C ARG A 394 -22.16 -21.17 -20.79
N GLY A 395 -21.89 -20.21 -21.68
CA GLY A 395 -22.63 -19.71 -22.86
C GLY A 395 -24.08 -20.14 -23.16
N ASN A 396 -24.92 -19.14 -23.50
CA ASN A 396 -25.54 -18.98 -24.83
C ASN A 396 -26.29 -17.63 -24.93
N ILE A 397 -26.29 -17.01 -26.11
CA ILE A 397 -27.17 -15.90 -26.54
C ILE A 397 -28.45 -16.53 -27.13
N PRO A 398 -29.67 -16.03 -26.82
CA PRO A 398 -30.43 -15.05 -27.64
C PRO A 398 -31.31 -14.10 -26.78
N GLY A 399 -31.88 -12.97 -27.21
CA GLY A 399 -32.16 -12.35 -28.49
C GLY A 399 -32.99 -11.07 -28.23
N ALA A 400 -33.16 -10.25 -29.27
CA ALA A 400 -33.62 -8.86 -29.28
C ALA A 400 -35.09 -8.58 -28.91
N MET A 401 -35.36 -7.33 -28.51
CA MET A 401 -36.56 -6.46 -28.69
C MET A 401 -36.66 -5.52 -27.47
N GLY A 402 -36.78 -4.20 -27.55
CA GLY A 402 -36.95 -3.25 -28.65
C GLY A 402 -36.79 -1.82 -28.09
N GLY A 403 -36.48 -0.87 -28.96
CA GLY A 403 -36.19 0.51 -28.57
C GLY A 403 -37.42 1.35 -28.25
N ARG A 404 -37.19 2.46 -27.54
CA ARG A 404 -37.97 3.69 -27.72
C ARG A 404 -37.14 4.93 -27.37
N GLU A 405 -37.37 5.94 -28.17
CA GLU A 405 -36.61 7.16 -28.40
C GLU A 405 -36.75 8.27 -27.33
N VAL A 406 -35.65 9.02 -27.19
CA VAL A 406 -35.51 10.49 -27.20
C VAL A 406 -36.27 11.35 -26.18
N ALA A 407 -35.49 12.02 -25.30
CA ALA A 407 -35.57 13.47 -25.10
C ALA A 407 -34.30 14.02 -24.40
N SER A 408 -33.80 15.15 -24.90
CA SER A 408 -32.85 16.08 -24.27
C SER A 408 -33.25 17.50 -24.74
N PRO A 409 -32.76 18.61 -24.16
CA PRO A 409 -32.50 18.91 -22.76
C PRO A 409 -33.19 20.23 -22.32
N LEU A 410 -33.37 20.43 -21.01
CA LEU A 410 -33.58 21.73 -20.35
C LEU A 410 -32.57 21.72 -19.20
N GLY A 411 -31.69 22.68 -18.96
CA GLY A 411 -31.80 24.13 -19.06
C GLY A 411 -31.01 24.64 -17.87
N ASP A 412 -29.93 25.36 -18.16
CA ASP A 412 -28.94 25.95 -17.27
C ASP A 412 -29.59 26.76 -16.13
N MET A 413 -29.26 26.45 -14.86
CA MET A 413 -29.60 27.26 -13.69
C MET A 413 -28.42 27.28 -12.73
N GLY A 414 -27.62 28.35 -12.85
CA GLY A 414 -26.50 28.65 -11.98
C GLY A 414 -26.90 28.93 -10.51
N PRO A 415 -25.91 29.03 -9.61
CA PRO A 415 -26.14 29.11 -8.18
C PRO A 415 -26.66 30.49 -7.73
N PRO A 416 -27.44 30.56 -6.64
CA PRO A 416 -28.04 31.80 -6.15
C PRO A 416 -27.02 32.77 -5.49
N PRO A 417 -27.29 34.09 -5.50
CA PRO A 417 -26.33 35.10 -5.06
C PRO A 417 -26.20 35.23 -3.53
N ILE A 418 -24.97 35.55 -3.10
CA ILE A 418 -24.55 35.81 -1.72
C ILE A 418 -24.90 37.27 -1.33
N PRO A 419 -25.50 37.53 -0.15
CA PRO A 419 -25.77 38.90 0.30
C PRO A 419 -24.50 39.61 0.80
N ALA A 420 -24.30 40.83 0.31
CA ALA A 420 -23.15 41.69 0.57
C ALA A 420 -23.11 42.23 2.01
N LYS A 421 -21.92 42.21 2.63
CA LYS A 421 -21.62 42.87 3.92
C LYS A 421 -21.57 44.41 3.76
N PRO A 422 -22.06 45.19 4.73
CA PRO A 422 -22.01 46.65 4.67
C PRO A 422 -20.58 47.19 4.89
N ARG A 423 -20.21 48.16 4.04
CA ARG A 423 -18.96 48.95 4.07
C ARG A 423 -18.83 49.73 5.39
N ARG A 424 -17.65 49.63 6.01
CA ARG A 424 -17.19 50.57 7.04
C ARG A 424 -16.72 51.87 6.38
N SER A 425 -17.18 53.00 6.92
CA SER A 425 -16.67 54.35 6.64
C SER A 425 -15.36 54.61 7.41
N PRO A 426 -14.46 55.47 6.88
CA PRO A 426 -13.15 55.72 7.48
C PRO A 426 -13.22 56.79 8.57
N SER A 427 -12.41 56.62 9.63
CA SER A 427 -12.10 57.65 10.63
C SER A 427 -10.62 58.05 10.52
N PRO A 428 -10.27 59.30 10.89
CA PRO A 428 -9.07 59.97 10.40
C PRO A 428 -7.82 59.73 11.27
N THR A 429 -6.69 59.95 10.63
CA THR A 429 -5.31 59.93 11.13
C THR A 429 -4.96 61.05 12.13
N ARG A 430 -4.08 60.69 13.08
CA ARG A 430 -2.87 61.40 13.57
C ARG A 430 -2.92 62.15 14.91
N GLN A 431 -2.06 61.71 15.84
CA GLN A 431 -1.00 62.46 16.58
C GLN A 431 -0.31 61.44 17.51
N GLU A 432 0.93 60.99 17.25
CA GLU A 432 2.20 61.62 17.65
C GLU A 432 2.21 62.11 19.10
N GLU A 433 2.74 61.28 20.01
CA GLU A 433 3.23 61.73 21.31
C GLU A 433 4.68 61.26 21.49
N LYS A 434 5.55 62.25 21.67
CA LYS A 434 6.99 62.14 21.91
C LYS A 434 7.25 61.89 23.40
N SER A 435 8.19 61.00 23.67
CA SER A 435 9.25 61.05 24.69
C SER A 435 9.27 62.30 25.59
N SER A 436 9.24 62.10 26.92
CA SER A 436 10.20 62.64 27.92
C SER A 436 9.94 62.01 29.30
N ASP A 437 11.07 61.73 29.98
CA ASP A 437 11.30 61.30 31.37
C ASP A 437 11.06 59.84 31.80
#